data_AF-A0A6I5ZU64-F1
#
_entry.id   AF-A0A6I5ZU64-F1
#
_cell.length_a   1.000
_cell.length_b   1.000
_cell.length_c   1.000
_cell.angle_alpha   90.00
_cell.angle_beta   90.00
_cell.angle_gamma   90.00
#
_symmetry.space_group_name_H-M   'P 1'
#
loop_
_entity.id
_entity.type
_entity.pdbx_description
1 polymer ?
#
loop_
_entity_poly.entity_id
_entity_poly.type
_entity_poly.pdbx_seq_one_letter_code
_entity_poly.pdbx_strand_id
1 'polypeptide(L)'
;MILVVGSTGEGRQLIRSLRQAGYQIVTWTDSAYGEQLARQDGATLILTGPLTEGNLATLGGSRQLEAVIDATLPYPNHLSRTLEAWCQEQQLYYLRFLRAETRLPDDSLIYQVATWEEAARTAARLGETIFLTTGTNNLEVFVKNPLLKDKRIVVRVLPEHRVIKKCQDLGLTPRDIIAMQGPFSKEMNKAMFKACKAGVIVTRDAGPAGGTEAKIAAALALKIPVIVIKRPSIQYRYPVYTVSEAVALLKKIAPLKKDDHSDFQN
;
A
#
# COMPACT_ATOMS: atom_id res chain seq x y z
N MET A 1 1.85 -7.30 23.64
CA MET A 1 1.12 -7.46 22.33
C MET A 1 1.54 -6.36 21.36
N ILE A 2 1.49 -6.62 20.05
CA ILE A 2 1.85 -5.63 19.01
C ILE A 2 0.64 -5.31 18.13
N LEU A 3 0.35 -4.02 17.93
CA LEU A 3 -0.65 -3.57 16.97
C LEU A 3 0.02 -3.33 15.60
N VAL A 4 -0.43 -4.02 14.57
CA VAL A 4 -0.02 -3.77 13.19
C VAL A 4 -1.16 -3.09 12.44
N VAL A 5 -0.93 -1.86 11.97
CA VAL A 5 -1.92 -1.11 11.18
C VAL A 5 -1.56 -1.17 9.71
N GLY A 6 -2.45 -1.74 8.90
CA GLY A 6 -2.26 -1.95 7.46
C GLY A 6 -2.41 -3.42 7.10
N SER A 7 -3.53 -3.80 6.47
CA SER A 7 -3.90 -5.20 6.24
C SER A 7 -3.49 -5.76 4.86
N THR A 8 -2.66 -5.05 4.09
CA THR A 8 -2.30 -5.45 2.71
C THR A 8 -0.79 -5.48 2.46
N GLY A 9 -0.35 -6.42 1.61
CA GLY A 9 1.04 -6.55 1.17
C GLY A 9 2.01 -6.84 2.32
N GLU A 10 2.72 -5.81 2.78
CA GLU A 10 3.75 -5.93 3.83
C GLU A 10 3.18 -6.03 5.24
N GLY A 11 2.03 -5.42 5.52
CA GLY A 11 1.38 -5.60 6.82
C GLY A 11 1.05 -7.06 7.09
N ARG A 12 0.62 -7.78 6.05
CA ARG A 12 0.48 -9.25 6.06
C ARG A 12 1.78 -9.98 6.32
N GLN A 13 2.88 -9.54 5.71
CA GLN A 13 4.21 -10.13 5.94
C GLN A 13 4.73 -9.85 7.35
N LEU A 14 4.47 -8.65 7.89
CA LEU A 14 4.75 -8.27 9.27
C LEU A 14 3.97 -9.15 10.24
N ILE A 15 2.66 -9.30 10.05
CA ILE A 15 1.81 -10.17 10.88
C ILE A 15 2.42 -11.60 10.93
N ARG A 16 2.70 -12.20 9.76
CA ARG A 16 3.31 -13.54 9.69
C ARG A 16 4.65 -13.63 10.42
N SER A 17 5.56 -12.69 10.15
CA SER A 17 6.94 -12.74 10.66
C SER A 17 7.00 -12.46 12.16
N LEU A 18 6.18 -11.53 12.66
CA LEU A 18 6.08 -11.25 14.09
C LEU A 18 5.41 -12.39 14.84
N ARG A 19 4.40 -13.04 14.23
CA ARG A 19 3.78 -14.22 14.81
C ARG A 19 4.77 -15.37 14.92
N GLN A 20 5.58 -15.62 13.89
CA GLN A 20 6.68 -16.58 13.92
C GLN A 20 7.74 -16.24 14.98
N ALA A 21 7.96 -14.94 15.24
CA ALA A 21 8.86 -14.48 16.29
C ALA A 21 8.26 -14.58 17.71
N GLY A 22 7.01 -15.05 17.87
CA GLY A 22 6.35 -15.31 19.16
C GLY A 22 5.39 -14.21 19.64
N TYR A 23 5.23 -13.12 18.89
CA TYR A 23 4.34 -12.03 19.31
C TYR A 23 2.86 -12.37 19.12
N GLN A 24 2.03 -11.81 20.01
CA GLN A 24 0.59 -11.70 19.81
C GLN A 24 0.28 -10.43 19.02
N ILE A 25 -0.50 -10.57 17.95
CA ILE A 25 -0.74 -9.50 16.97
C ILE A 25 -2.18 -9.06 16.98
N VAL A 26 -2.39 -7.77 17.21
CA VAL A 26 -3.67 -7.09 16.93
C VAL A 26 -3.53 -6.42 15.58
N THR A 27 -4.54 -6.50 14.72
CA THR A 27 -4.58 -5.77 13.45
C THR A 27 -5.95 -5.12 13.25
N TRP A 28 -5.99 -4.14 12.35
CA TRP A 28 -7.20 -3.40 12.03
C TRP A 28 -7.50 -3.47 10.53
N THR A 29 -8.76 -3.70 10.17
CA THR A 29 -9.23 -3.72 8.78
C THR A 29 -10.68 -3.26 8.67
N ASP A 30 -11.03 -2.52 7.63
CA ASP A 30 -12.39 -2.06 7.34
C ASP A 30 -13.14 -2.94 6.33
N SER A 31 -12.50 -4.01 5.85
CA SER A 31 -13.05 -4.94 4.86
C SER A 31 -13.07 -6.38 5.35
N ALA A 32 -14.13 -7.11 5.00
CA ALA A 32 -14.28 -8.55 5.27
C ALA A 32 -13.15 -9.37 4.60
N TYR A 33 -12.74 -8.97 3.40
CA TYR A 33 -11.62 -9.61 2.71
C TYR A 33 -10.30 -9.38 3.46
N GLY A 34 -10.04 -8.17 3.96
CA GLY A 34 -8.87 -7.89 4.78
C GLY A 34 -8.85 -8.66 6.10
N GLU A 35 -10.02 -8.90 6.72
CA GLU A 35 -10.13 -9.75 7.90
C GLU A 35 -9.74 -11.19 7.59
N GLN A 36 -10.28 -11.76 6.50
CA GLN A 36 -9.94 -13.12 6.08
C GLN A 36 -8.42 -13.27 5.87
N LEU A 37 -7.81 -12.31 5.18
CA LEU A 37 -6.37 -12.33 4.93
C LEU A 37 -5.54 -12.21 6.22
N ALA A 38 -5.91 -11.30 7.12
CA ALA A 38 -5.24 -11.12 8.41
C ALA A 38 -5.31 -12.39 9.28
N ARG A 39 -6.44 -13.10 9.25
CA ARG A 39 -6.62 -14.36 9.97
C ARG A 39 -5.72 -15.45 9.42
N GLN A 40 -5.61 -15.56 8.09
CA GLN A 40 -4.71 -16.51 7.43
C GLN A 40 -3.22 -16.24 7.77
N ASP A 41 -2.87 -15.00 8.04
CA ASP A 41 -1.50 -14.61 8.38
C ASP A 41 -1.15 -14.81 9.87
N GLY A 42 -2.13 -15.16 10.71
CA GLY A 42 -1.90 -15.45 12.13
C GLY A 42 -2.11 -14.26 13.06
N ALA A 43 -2.92 -13.26 12.67
CA ALA A 43 -3.36 -12.22 13.60
C ALA A 43 -4.12 -12.85 14.78
N THR A 44 -3.72 -12.50 16.00
CA THR A 44 -4.36 -12.98 17.24
C THR A 44 -5.74 -12.35 17.42
N LEU A 45 -5.87 -11.09 17.02
CA LEU A 45 -7.11 -10.33 17.12
C LEU A 45 -7.25 -9.36 15.96
N ILE A 46 -8.43 -9.33 15.36
CA ILE A 46 -8.74 -8.51 14.20
C ILE A 46 -9.87 -7.57 14.58
N LEU A 47 -9.59 -6.28 14.50
CA LEU A 47 -10.54 -5.21 14.76
C LEU A 47 -11.14 -4.75 13.43
N THR A 48 -12.45 -4.53 13.43
CA THR A 48 -13.21 -4.11 12.25
C THR A 48 -13.86 -2.74 12.44
N GLY A 49 -14.02 -1.99 11.35
CA GLY A 49 -14.61 -0.65 11.33
C GLY A 49 -13.59 0.46 11.02
N PRO A 50 -14.02 1.73 11.02
CA PRO A 50 -13.10 2.85 10.78
C PRO A 50 -12.16 3.02 11.97
N LEU A 51 -10.88 3.26 11.67
CA LEU A 51 -9.89 3.60 12.69
C LEU A 51 -9.99 5.10 13.00
N THR A 52 -10.54 5.42 14.18
CA THR A 52 -10.72 6.80 14.66
C THR A 52 -10.01 6.98 16.01
N GLU A 53 -9.79 8.22 16.42
CA GLU A 53 -9.26 8.57 17.74
C GLU A 53 -10.06 7.97 18.89
N GLY A 54 -11.39 8.06 18.81
CA GLY A 54 -12.28 7.48 19.83
C GLY A 54 -12.12 5.97 19.97
N ASN A 55 -11.93 5.26 18.85
CA ASN A 55 -11.83 3.80 18.88
C ASN A 55 -10.43 3.37 19.34
N LEU A 56 -9.38 4.15 19.03
CA LEU A 56 -8.02 3.93 19.55
C LEU A 56 -7.93 4.09 21.07
N ALA A 57 -8.62 5.09 21.65
CA ALA A 57 -8.64 5.30 23.09
C ALA A 57 -9.14 4.08 23.88
N THR A 58 -10.07 3.30 23.31
CA THR A 58 -10.60 2.08 23.95
C THR A 58 -9.63 0.88 23.93
N LEU A 59 -8.57 0.94 23.11
CA LEU A 59 -7.57 -0.12 23.03
C LEU A 59 -6.48 -0.04 24.10
N GLY A 60 -6.05 1.19 24.42
CA GLY A 60 -4.87 1.42 25.29
C GLY A 60 -5.07 0.92 26.71
N GLY A 61 -6.28 1.08 27.26
CA GLY A 61 -6.58 0.70 28.64
C GLY A 61 -6.93 -0.78 28.88
N SER A 62 -7.23 -1.56 27.84
CA SER A 62 -7.77 -2.93 27.98
C SER A 62 -6.81 -4.04 27.58
N ARG A 63 -5.71 -3.72 26.89
CA ARG A 63 -4.82 -4.71 26.28
C ARG A 63 -3.38 -4.34 26.61
N GLN A 64 -2.57 -5.34 26.92
CA GLN A 64 -1.12 -5.20 27.13
C GLN A 64 -0.41 -4.93 25.79
N LEU A 65 -0.76 -3.84 25.11
CA LEU A 65 -0.06 -3.35 23.93
C LEU A 65 1.26 -2.74 24.38
N GLU A 66 2.31 -3.03 23.63
CA GLU A 66 3.67 -2.55 23.91
C GLU A 66 4.21 -1.70 22.77
N ALA A 67 3.78 -2.00 21.54
CA ALA A 67 4.19 -1.26 20.36
C ALA A 67 3.12 -1.27 19.26
N VAL A 68 3.23 -0.27 18.38
CA VAL A 68 2.46 -0.12 17.16
C VAL A 68 3.42 -0.09 15.98
N ILE A 69 3.14 -0.91 14.97
CA ILE A 69 3.77 -0.82 13.66
C ILE A 69 2.75 -0.24 12.68
N ASP A 70 2.97 1.01 12.28
CA ASP A 70 2.18 1.67 11.24
C ASP A 70 2.74 1.30 9.85
N ALA A 71 2.10 0.33 9.20
CA ALA A 71 2.34 -0.09 7.82
C ALA A 71 1.27 0.44 6.84
N THR A 72 0.57 1.52 7.19
CA THR A 72 -0.32 2.23 6.26
C THR A 72 0.46 2.82 5.08
N LEU A 73 -0.23 3.12 3.97
CA LEU A 73 0.44 3.67 2.78
C LEU A 73 1.21 4.97 3.11
N PRO A 74 2.40 5.20 2.52
CA PRO A 74 3.31 6.32 2.82
C PRO A 74 2.87 7.66 2.23
N TYR A 75 1.56 7.91 2.13
CA TYR A 75 1.01 9.21 1.75
C TYR A 75 0.63 10.00 3.00
N PRO A 76 0.54 11.34 2.93
CA PRO A 76 0.04 12.15 4.04
C PRO A 76 -1.36 11.65 4.38
N ASN A 77 -1.45 10.89 5.45
CA ASN A 77 -2.71 10.39 5.96
C ASN A 77 -2.79 10.86 7.41
N HIS A 78 -3.94 11.41 7.78
CA HIS A 78 -4.22 11.87 9.14
C HIS A 78 -3.96 10.75 10.16
N LEU A 79 -4.19 9.51 9.74
CA LEU A 79 -4.10 8.32 10.56
C LEU A 79 -2.70 8.08 11.16
N SER A 80 -1.61 8.22 10.39
CA SER A 80 -0.24 8.04 10.90
C SER A 80 0.08 9.04 12.00
N ARG A 81 -0.40 10.30 11.88
CA ARG A 81 -0.23 11.33 12.92
C ARG A 81 -1.05 11.00 14.16
N THR A 82 -2.31 10.60 13.97
CA THR A 82 -3.17 10.14 15.06
C THR A 82 -2.55 8.96 15.80
N LEU A 83 -2.00 7.97 15.10
CA LEU A 83 -1.35 6.80 15.71
C LEU A 83 -0.09 7.20 16.48
N GLU A 84 0.74 8.07 15.93
CA GLU A 84 1.94 8.57 16.60
C GLU A 84 1.59 9.32 17.90
N ALA A 85 0.61 10.22 17.85
CA ALA A 85 0.13 10.96 19.03
C ALA A 85 -0.45 10.02 20.09
N TRP A 86 -1.29 9.08 19.68
CA TRP A 86 -1.87 8.08 20.59
C TRP A 86 -0.80 7.20 21.25
N CYS A 87 0.24 6.80 20.50
CA CYS A 87 1.35 6.04 21.09
C CYS A 87 2.11 6.87 22.14
N GLN A 88 2.29 8.17 21.91
CA GLN A 88 2.94 9.05 22.89
C GLN A 88 2.11 9.16 24.18
N GLU A 89 0.79 9.34 24.06
CA GLU A 89 -0.13 9.43 25.21
C GLU A 89 -0.16 8.13 26.03
N GLN A 90 -0.13 6.98 25.36
CA GLN A 90 -0.21 5.66 25.98
C GLN A 90 1.16 5.07 26.34
N GLN A 91 2.26 5.81 26.12
CA GLN A 91 3.65 5.36 26.31
C GLN A 91 3.98 4.07 25.54
N LEU A 92 3.40 3.90 24.35
CA LEU A 92 3.67 2.79 23.44
C LEU A 92 4.82 3.12 22.49
N TYR A 93 5.60 2.11 22.12
CA TYR A 93 6.57 2.28 21.04
C TYR A 93 5.86 2.43 19.69
N TYR A 94 6.26 3.43 18.91
CA TYR A 94 5.74 3.66 17.57
C TYR A 94 6.80 3.43 16.52
N LEU A 95 6.56 2.49 15.62
CA LEU A 95 7.42 2.20 14.46
C LEU A 95 6.66 2.51 13.17
N ARG A 96 7.23 3.36 12.33
CA ARG A 96 6.68 3.63 11.00
C ARG A 96 7.31 2.68 9.99
N PHE A 97 6.55 1.72 9.50
CA PHE A 97 7.02 0.84 8.44
C PHE A 97 6.92 1.54 7.08
N LEU A 98 8.07 1.89 6.53
CA LEU A 98 8.19 2.53 5.22
C LEU A 98 8.81 1.54 4.25
N ARG A 99 8.10 1.18 3.18
CA ARG A 99 8.74 0.40 2.11
C ARG A 99 9.89 1.21 1.53
N ALA A 100 11.04 0.57 1.31
CA ALA A 100 12.10 1.16 0.50
C ALA A 100 11.55 1.64 -0.85
N GLU A 101 12.10 2.75 -1.35
CA GLU A 101 11.78 3.22 -2.70
C GLU A 101 12.23 2.19 -3.73
N THR A 102 11.43 2.01 -4.77
CA THR A 102 11.83 1.15 -5.89
C THR A 102 13.00 1.81 -6.59
N ARG A 103 14.15 1.14 -6.67
CA ARG A 103 15.26 1.61 -7.52
C ARG A 103 14.83 1.49 -8.97
N LEU A 104 14.56 2.64 -9.59
CA LEU A 104 14.17 2.70 -10.99
C LEU A 104 15.41 2.48 -11.88
N PRO A 105 15.29 1.71 -12.97
CA PRO A 105 16.34 1.65 -13.98
C PRO A 105 16.67 3.04 -14.52
N ASP A 106 17.92 3.25 -14.92
CA ASP A 106 18.32 4.43 -15.67
C ASP A 106 17.98 4.20 -17.15
N ASP A 107 16.79 4.64 -17.56
CA ASP A 107 16.27 4.48 -18.92
C ASP A 107 15.48 5.72 -19.33
N SER A 108 15.74 6.20 -20.55
CA SER A 108 15.07 7.38 -21.15
C SER A 108 13.54 7.28 -21.24
N LEU A 109 12.98 6.06 -21.19
CA LEU A 109 11.55 5.81 -21.20
C LEU A 109 10.90 5.94 -19.82
N ILE A 110 11.68 6.16 -18.75
CA ILE A 110 11.18 6.30 -17.38
C ILE A 110 11.12 7.78 -17.00
N TYR A 111 9.90 8.28 -16.81
CA TYR A 111 9.62 9.65 -16.38
C TYR A 111 9.22 9.66 -14.91
N GLN A 112 10.02 10.30 -14.07
CA GLN A 112 9.74 10.43 -12.65
C GLN A 112 9.04 11.77 -12.39
N VAL A 113 7.89 11.74 -11.72
CA VAL A 113 7.08 12.93 -11.42
C VAL A 113 6.68 12.96 -9.96
N ALA A 114 6.49 14.15 -9.39
CA ALA A 114 6.16 14.30 -7.98
C ALA A 114 4.64 14.32 -7.72
N THR A 115 3.83 14.70 -8.71
CA THR A 115 2.39 14.92 -8.54
C THR A 115 1.54 14.23 -9.61
N TRP A 116 0.26 14.05 -9.30
CA TRP A 116 -0.72 13.46 -10.22
C TRP A 116 -0.97 14.37 -11.42
N GLU A 117 -0.98 15.68 -11.22
CA GLU A 117 -1.17 16.70 -12.24
C GLU A 117 0.02 16.71 -13.21
N GLU A 118 1.24 16.60 -12.70
CA GLU A 118 2.45 16.47 -13.51
C GLU A 118 2.44 15.17 -14.32
N ALA A 119 1.97 14.07 -13.71
CA ALA A 119 1.79 12.80 -14.41
C ALA A 119 0.81 12.93 -15.58
N ALA A 120 -0.34 13.57 -15.38
CA ALA A 120 -1.34 13.79 -16.43
C ALA A 120 -0.79 14.67 -17.58
N ARG A 121 -0.11 15.79 -17.26
CA ARG A 121 0.55 16.66 -18.26
C ARG A 121 1.64 15.93 -19.04
N THR A 122 2.37 15.03 -18.39
CA THR A 122 3.41 14.25 -19.03
C THR A 122 2.82 13.15 -19.91
N ALA A 123 1.77 12.47 -19.44
CA ALA A 123 1.07 11.45 -20.22
C ALA A 123 0.50 12.03 -21.52
N ALA A 124 -0.07 13.24 -21.48
CA ALA A 124 -0.62 13.92 -22.64
C ALA A 124 0.39 14.14 -23.77
N ARG A 125 1.68 14.28 -23.44
CA ARG A 125 2.78 14.48 -24.41
C ARG A 125 3.36 13.17 -24.95
N LEU A 126 3.09 12.04 -24.30
CA LEU A 126 3.79 10.78 -24.57
C LEU A 126 2.97 9.77 -25.38
N GLY A 127 1.63 9.84 -25.37
CA GLY A 127 0.84 8.93 -26.19
C GLY A 127 -0.67 9.15 -26.19
N GLU A 128 -1.33 8.54 -27.17
CA GLU A 128 -2.79 8.63 -27.38
C GLU A 128 -3.60 7.78 -26.40
N THR A 129 -3.03 6.67 -25.93
CA THR A 129 -3.69 5.76 -24.97
C THR A 129 -2.91 5.72 -23.66
N ILE A 130 -3.52 6.27 -22.62
CA ILE A 130 -2.97 6.35 -21.27
C ILE A 130 -3.47 5.14 -20.50
N PHE A 131 -2.56 4.26 -20.08
CA PHE A 131 -2.89 3.11 -19.26
C PHE A 131 -2.54 3.39 -17.80
N LEU A 132 -3.56 3.52 -16.95
CA LEU A 132 -3.44 3.79 -15.53
C LEU A 132 -3.39 2.49 -14.74
N THR A 133 -2.24 2.21 -14.11
CA THR A 133 -2.05 1.10 -13.18
C THR A 133 -2.22 1.50 -11.71
N THR A 134 -2.74 2.71 -11.47
CA THR A 134 -2.82 3.41 -10.18
C THR A 134 -4.12 3.15 -9.41
N GLY A 135 -5.07 2.42 -10.00
CA GLY A 135 -6.42 2.25 -9.46
C GLY A 135 -7.29 3.49 -9.66
N THR A 136 -8.32 3.63 -8.83
CA THR A 136 -9.26 4.77 -8.87
C THR A 136 -8.83 5.99 -8.05
N ASN A 137 -7.67 5.91 -7.39
CA ASN A 137 -7.10 7.02 -6.64
C ASN A 137 -6.68 8.12 -7.61
N ASN A 138 -7.23 9.33 -7.43
CA ASN A 138 -6.97 10.49 -8.29
C ASN A 138 -7.26 10.24 -9.78
N LEU A 139 -8.16 9.30 -10.11
CA LEU A 139 -8.57 9.02 -11.49
C LEU A 139 -9.16 10.29 -12.14
N GLU A 140 -9.85 11.10 -11.36
CA GLU A 140 -10.41 12.40 -11.72
C GLU A 140 -9.37 13.35 -12.30
N VAL A 141 -8.12 13.31 -11.81
CA VAL A 141 -7.02 14.16 -12.28
C VAL A 141 -6.66 13.86 -13.73
N PHE A 142 -6.83 12.61 -14.18
CA PHE A 142 -6.60 12.24 -15.57
C PHE A 142 -7.85 12.48 -16.43
N VAL A 143 -9.00 12.00 -15.97
CA VAL A 143 -10.25 12.05 -16.74
C VAL A 143 -10.73 13.48 -16.97
N LYS A 144 -10.56 14.37 -15.98
CA LYS A 144 -10.96 15.77 -16.08
C LYS A 144 -9.86 16.68 -16.62
N ASN A 145 -8.69 16.14 -17.00
CA ASN A 145 -7.58 16.95 -17.50
C ASN A 145 -7.89 17.45 -18.93
N PRO A 146 -7.89 18.77 -19.19
CA PRO A 146 -8.15 19.30 -20.53
C PRO A 146 -7.19 18.77 -21.60
N LEU A 147 -5.93 18.50 -21.24
CA LEU A 147 -4.92 17.99 -22.17
C LEU A 147 -5.14 16.53 -22.58
N LEU A 148 -6.01 15.81 -21.86
CA LEU A 148 -6.34 14.41 -22.10
C LEU A 148 -7.74 14.22 -22.71
N LYS A 149 -8.46 15.31 -23.02
CA LYS A 149 -9.86 15.27 -23.47
C LYS A 149 -10.09 14.33 -24.66
N ASP A 150 -9.19 14.34 -25.63
CA ASP A 150 -9.29 13.53 -26.86
C ASP A 150 -8.44 12.25 -26.80
N LYS A 151 -7.86 11.95 -25.62
CA LYS A 151 -7.02 10.78 -25.39
C LYS A 151 -7.85 9.64 -24.80
N ARG A 152 -7.45 8.40 -25.10
CA ARG A 152 -8.08 7.21 -24.51
C ARG A 152 -7.45 6.94 -23.14
N ILE A 153 -8.27 6.84 -22.10
CA ILE A 153 -7.81 6.46 -20.75
C ILE A 153 -8.30 5.06 -20.44
N VAL A 154 -7.37 4.13 -20.23
CA VAL A 154 -7.66 2.77 -19.75
C VAL A 154 -7.21 2.68 -18.30
N VAL A 155 -8.07 2.18 -17.40
CA VAL A 155 -7.75 2.04 -15.99
C VAL A 155 -7.85 0.58 -15.54
N ARG A 156 -6.87 0.14 -14.76
CA ARG A 156 -6.93 -1.15 -14.06
C ARG A 156 -7.32 -0.94 -12.60
N VAL A 157 -8.39 -1.61 -12.17
CA VAL A 157 -9.01 -1.44 -10.85
C VAL A 157 -9.36 -2.79 -10.21
N LEU A 158 -9.65 -2.78 -8.90
CA LEU A 158 -10.16 -3.97 -8.22
C LEU A 158 -11.56 -4.33 -8.73
N PRO A 159 -11.92 -5.62 -8.80
CA PRO A 159 -13.21 -6.09 -9.29
C PRO A 159 -14.33 -5.91 -8.25
N GLU A 160 -14.45 -4.71 -7.69
CA GLU A 160 -15.45 -4.35 -6.71
C GLU A 160 -16.51 -3.43 -7.32
N HIS A 161 -17.79 -3.69 -7.02
CA HIS A 161 -18.90 -2.94 -7.60
C HIS A 161 -18.76 -1.42 -7.42
N ARG A 162 -18.43 -0.96 -6.21
CA ARG A 162 -18.25 0.47 -5.91
C ARG A 162 -17.11 1.10 -6.73
N VAL A 163 -16.05 0.35 -6.95
CA VAL A 163 -14.86 0.79 -7.69
C VAL A 163 -15.16 0.91 -9.19
N ILE A 164 -15.82 -0.10 -9.76
CA ILE A 164 -16.25 -0.09 -11.16
C ILE A 164 -17.28 1.01 -11.40
N LYS A 165 -18.26 1.16 -10.49
CA LYS A 165 -19.26 2.23 -10.57
C LYS A 165 -18.60 3.61 -10.60
N LYS A 166 -17.59 3.85 -9.74
CA LYS A 166 -16.84 5.11 -9.75
C LYS A 166 -16.20 5.41 -11.11
N CYS A 167 -15.64 4.41 -11.78
CA CYS A 167 -15.09 4.59 -13.14
C CYS A 167 -16.17 4.96 -14.16
N GLN A 168 -17.33 4.32 -14.09
CA GLN A 168 -18.46 4.59 -14.98
C GLN A 168 -19.05 5.99 -14.74
N ASP A 169 -19.19 6.39 -13.47
CA ASP A 169 -19.66 7.73 -13.08
C ASP A 169 -18.73 8.84 -13.60
N LEU A 170 -17.44 8.53 -13.80
CA LEU A 170 -16.45 9.42 -14.42
C LEU A 170 -16.45 9.37 -15.96
N GLY A 171 -17.33 8.58 -16.57
CA GLY A 171 -17.49 8.52 -18.04
C GLY A 171 -16.60 7.49 -18.74
N LEU A 172 -15.90 6.61 -18.00
CA LEU A 172 -15.16 5.51 -18.64
C LEU A 172 -16.12 4.43 -19.15
N THR A 173 -15.88 3.95 -20.36
CA THR A 173 -16.66 2.85 -20.94
C THR A 173 -16.17 1.50 -20.43
N PRO A 174 -16.99 0.43 -20.45
CA PRO A 174 -16.57 -0.90 -20.01
C PRO A 174 -15.31 -1.42 -20.71
N ARG A 175 -15.06 -1.04 -21.98
CA ARG A 175 -13.86 -1.47 -22.73
C ARG A 175 -12.56 -0.92 -22.16
N ASP A 176 -12.65 0.17 -21.38
CA ASP A 176 -11.52 0.92 -20.84
C ASP A 176 -11.31 0.66 -19.33
N ILE A 177 -12.07 -0.28 -18.76
CA ILE A 177 -11.98 -0.71 -17.37
C ILE A 177 -11.50 -2.16 -17.33
N ILE A 178 -10.31 -2.38 -16.76
CA ILE A 178 -9.80 -3.73 -16.47
C ILE A 178 -10.01 -3.99 -14.97
N ALA A 179 -11.03 -4.76 -14.63
CA ALA A 179 -11.37 -5.12 -13.26
C ALA A 179 -10.69 -6.44 -12.86
N MET A 180 -9.53 -6.36 -12.18
CA MET A 180 -8.74 -7.53 -11.80
C MET A 180 -7.94 -7.28 -10.52
N GLN A 181 -7.80 -8.33 -9.70
CA GLN A 181 -6.94 -8.30 -8.51
C GLN A 181 -5.54 -8.86 -8.85
N GLY A 182 -4.51 -8.10 -8.49
CA GLY A 182 -3.11 -8.53 -8.63
C GLY A 182 -2.60 -9.38 -7.44
N PRO A 183 -1.28 -9.67 -7.38
CA PRO A 183 -0.20 -9.10 -8.20
C PRO A 183 -0.21 -9.60 -9.65
N PHE A 184 0.44 -8.87 -10.55
CA PHE A 184 0.50 -9.19 -11.98
C PHE A 184 1.94 -9.41 -12.41
N SER A 185 2.20 -10.52 -13.12
CA SER A 185 3.51 -10.81 -13.70
C SER A 185 3.88 -9.82 -14.80
N LYS A 186 5.16 -9.81 -15.21
CA LYS A 186 5.63 -9.02 -16.35
C LYS A 186 4.86 -9.40 -17.62
N GLU A 187 4.64 -10.68 -17.86
CA GLU A 187 3.97 -11.23 -19.04
C GLU A 187 2.51 -10.77 -19.09
N MET A 188 1.82 -10.80 -17.95
CA MET A 188 0.44 -10.37 -17.85
C MET A 188 0.31 -8.86 -18.07
N ASN A 189 1.21 -8.06 -17.50
CA ASN A 189 1.27 -6.62 -17.80
C ASN A 189 1.53 -6.37 -19.29
N LYS A 190 2.48 -7.10 -19.92
CA LYS A 190 2.74 -6.98 -21.37
C LYS A 190 1.50 -7.29 -22.20
N ALA A 191 0.77 -8.36 -21.85
CA ALA A 191 -0.45 -8.75 -22.56
C ALA A 191 -1.52 -7.66 -22.48
N MET A 192 -1.77 -7.12 -21.29
CA MET A 192 -2.73 -6.01 -21.10
C MET A 192 -2.32 -4.75 -21.85
N PHE A 193 -1.05 -4.34 -21.76
CA PHE A 193 -0.56 -3.14 -22.43
C PHE A 193 -0.69 -3.25 -23.95
N LYS A 194 -0.38 -4.42 -24.53
CA LYS A 194 -0.59 -4.70 -25.96
C LYS A 194 -2.07 -4.69 -26.34
N ALA A 195 -2.91 -5.42 -25.60
CA ALA A 195 -4.34 -5.54 -25.89
C ALA A 195 -5.04 -4.17 -25.89
N CYS A 196 -4.63 -3.28 -24.98
CA CYS A 196 -5.16 -1.93 -24.89
C CYS A 196 -4.50 -0.94 -25.85
N LYS A 197 -3.43 -1.33 -26.56
CA LYS A 197 -2.59 -0.45 -27.39
C LYS A 197 -2.08 0.75 -26.57
N ALA A 198 -1.59 0.48 -25.36
CA ALA A 198 -1.09 1.52 -24.47
C ALA A 198 0.08 2.29 -25.10
N GLY A 199 -0.04 3.61 -25.15
CA GLY A 199 1.01 4.53 -25.63
C GLY A 199 1.86 5.08 -24.48
N VAL A 200 1.31 5.13 -23.26
CA VAL A 200 2.05 5.49 -22.05
C VAL A 200 1.45 4.76 -20.86
N ILE A 201 2.31 4.28 -19.96
CA ILE A 201 1.90 3.66 -18.70
C ILE A 201 2.07 4.67 -17.58
N VAL A 202 1.03 4.87 -16.77
CA VAL A 202 1.15 5.62 -15.51
C VAL A 202 1.09 4.64 -14.36
N THR A 203 2.09 4.72 -13.48
CA THR A 203 2.17 3.92 -12.28
C THR A 203 2.59 4.77 -11.09
N ARG A 204 2.36 4.23 -9.90
CA ARG A 204 2.90 4.78 -8.66
C ARG A 204 3.96 3.84 -8.14
N ASP A 205 4.94 4.37 -7.41
CA ASP A 205 5.84 3.52 -6.66
C ASP A 205 5.08 2.86 -5.50
N ALA A 206 4.64 1.62 -5.71
CA ALA A 206 3.99 0.77 -4.71
C ALA A 206 4.96 -0.23 -4.05
N GLY A 207 6.26 -0.15 -4.39
CA GLY A 207 7.30 -1.08 -3.98
C GLY A 207 7.24 -2.43 -4.71
N PRO A 208 8.17 -3.36 -4.39
CA PRO A 208 8.25 -4.68 -5.01
C PRO A 208 6.95 -5.50 -4.87
N ALA A 209 6.35 -5.52 -3.68
CA ALA A 209 5.08 -6.21 -3.43
C ALA A 209 3.90 -5.64 -4.24
N GLY A 210 3.96 -4.37 -4.64
CA GLY A 210 2.98 -3.71 -5.51
C GLY A 210 3.18 -3.99 -7.00
N GLY A 211 4.22 -4.78 -7.35
CA GLY A 211 4.56 -5.14 -8.72
C GLY A 211 5.07 -3.98 -9.55
N THR A 212 5.64 -2.93 -8.94
CA THR A 212 6.16 -1.76 -9.68
C THR A 212 7.25 -2.18 -10.68
N GLU A 213 8.18 -3.03 -10.27
CA GLU A 213 9.22 -3.59 -11.15
C GLU A 213 8.63 -4.36 -12.33
N ALA A 214 7.65 -5.25 -12.08
CA ALA A 214 7.01 -6.04 -13.13
C ALA A 214 6.29 -5.16 -14.18
N LYS A 215 5.67 -4.05 -13.76
CA LYS A 215 5.01 -3.08 -14.65
C LYS A 215 6.05 -2.32 -15.49
N ILE A 216 7.12 -1.83 -14.87
CA ILE A 216 8.19 -1.10 -15.57
C ILE A 216 8.88 -2.02 -16.57
N ALA A 217 9.29 -3.22 -16.13
CA ALA A 217 9.93 -4.21 -17.00
C ALA A 217 9.02 -4.62 -18.18
N ALA A 218 7.71 -4.66 -17.98
CA ALA A 218 6.75 -4.92 -19.06
C ALA A 218 6.67 -3.75 -20.05
N ALA A 219 6.59 -2.51 -19.56
CA ALA A 219 6.55 -1.30 -20.39
C ALA A 219 7.82 -1.14 -21.23
N LEU A 220 9.00 -1.27 -20.60
CA LEU A 220 10.30 -1.20 -21.27
C LEU A 220 10.45 -2.30 -22.33
N ALA A 221 10.03 -3.54 -22.02
CA ALA A 221 10.05 -4.63 -23.00
C ALA A 221 9.13 -4.41 -24.22
N LEU A 222 8.20 -3.46 -24.13
CA LEU A 222 7.34 -3.03 -25.23
C LEU A 222 7.74 -1.67 -25.81
N LYS A 223 8.82 -1.05 -25.30
CA LYS A 223 9.26 0.30 -25.63
C LYS A 223 8.16 1.36 -25.40
N ILE A 224 7.33 1.15 -24.38
CA ILE A 224 6.28 2.09 -23.98
C ILE A 224 6.85 2.96 -22.85
N PRO A 225 6.76 4.30 -22.94
CA PRO A 225 7.17 5.17 -21.86
C PRO A 225 6.34 4.92 -20.59
N VAL A 226 7.00 4.98 -19.44
CA VAL A 226 6.39 4.79 -18.13
C VAL A 226 6.60 6.02 -17.25
N ILE A 227 5.50 6.57 -16.76
CA ILE A 227 5.49 7.65 -15.79
C ILE A 227 5.36 7.02 -14.40
N VAL A 228 6.34 7.27 -13.54
CA VAL A 228 6.37 6.81 -12.15
C VAL A 228 6.11 8.02 -11.25
N ILE A 229 4.94 8.02 -10.62
CA ILE A 229 4.60 9.00 -9.59
C ILE A 229 5.35 8.61 -8.32
N LYS A 230 6.29 9.46 -7.91
CA LYS A 230 7.06 9.29 -6.68
C LYS A 230 6.18 9.39 -5.45
N ARG A 231 6.65 8.78 -4.37
CA ARG A 231 6.04 8.99 -3.06
C ARG A 231 6.42 10.38 -2.56
N PRO A 232 5.51 11.07 -1.86
CA PRO A 232 5.88 12.29 -1.17
C PRO A 232 6.98 12.01 -0.13
N SER A 233 8.01 12.86 -0.10
CA SER A 233 9.09 12.76 0.87
C SER A 233 8.60 13.23 2.23
N ILE A 234 8.22 12.30 3.10
CA ILE A 234 7.82 12.59 4.48
C ILE A 234 8.93 12.05 5.40
N GLN A 235 9.48 12.92 6.24
CA GLN A 235 10.38 12.50 7.31
C GLN A 235 9.55 11.93 8.45
N TYR A 236 9.88 10.71 8.88
CA TYR A 236 9.26 10.05 10.02
C TYR A 236 10.31 9.87 11.11
N ARG A 237 9.88 9.94 12.37
CA ARG A 237 10.78 9.92 13.53
C ARG A 237 11.44 8.56 13.76
N TYR A 238 10.71 7.47 13.50
CA TYR A 238 11.17 6.09 13.70
C TYR A 238 10.85 5.20 12.49
N PRO A 239 11.53 5.41 11.34
CA PRO A 239 11.29 4.61 10.15
C PRO A 239 11.95 3.24 10.27
N VAL A 240 11.25 2.19 9.85
CA VAL A 240 11.80 0.86 9.60
C VAL A 240 11.47 0.46 8.17
N TYR A 241 12.44 -0.10 7.45
CA TYR A 241 12.37 -0.32 6.01
C TYR A 241 12.19 -1.77 5.60
N THR A 242 12.47 -2.70 6.51
CA THR A 242 12.33 -4.13 6.26
C THR A 242 11.64 -4.85 7.42
N VAL A 243 11.00 -5.97 7.12
CA VAL A 243 10.35 -6.80 8.13
C VAL A 243 11.36 -7.31 9.15
N SER A 244 12.56 -7.70 8.70
CA SER A 244 13.64 -8.16 9.59
C SER A 244 14.12 -7.06 10.54
N GLU A 245 14.24 -5.82 10.06
CA GLU A 245 14.57 -4.66 10.89
C GLU A 245 13.49 -4.40 11.94
N ALA A 246 12.21 -4.40 11.54
CA ALA A 246 11.09 -4.22 12.47
C ALA A 246 11.08 -5.29 13.57
N VAL A 247 11.27 -6.56 13.22
CA VAL A 247 11.34 -7.68 14.19
C VAL A 247 12.57 -7.53 15.10
N ALA A 248 13.74 -7.20 14.55
CA ALA A 248 14.96 -7.04 15.34
C ALA A 248 14.87 -5.88 16.34
N LEU A 249 14.23 -4.77 15.94
CA LEU A 249 14.03 -3.63 16.81
C LEU A 249 13.01 -3.95 17.91
N LEU A 250 11.88 -4.61 17.58
CA LEU A 250 10.90 -5.04 18.58
C LEU A 250 11.48 -5.98 19.63
N LYS A 251 12.37 -6.91 19.25
CA LYS A 251 13.06 -7.78 20.21
C LYS A 251 13.88 -6.99 21.24
N LYS A 252 14.34 -5.78 20.92
CA LYS A 252 15.10 -4.92 21.83
C LYS A 252 14.20 -4.05 22.70
N ILE A 253 13.15 -3.45 22.12
CA ILE A 253 12.33 -2.44 22.80
C ILE A 253 11.09 -3.02 23.48
N ALA A 254 10.56 -4.13 22.97
CA ALA A 254 9.41 -4.87 23.49
C ALA A 254 9.73 -6.38 23.49
N PRO A 255 10.67 -6.83 24.34
CA PRO A 255 11.05 -8.23 24.41
C PRO A 255 9.88 -9.09 24.90
N LEU A 256 9.75 -10.30 24.34
CA LEU A 256 8.79 -11.26 24.87
C LEU A 256 9.16 -11.58 26.32
N LYS A 257 8.19 -11.41 27.22
CA LYS A 257 8.33 -11.90 28.60
C LYS A 257 8.52 -13.43 28.52
N LYS A 258 9.55 -13.95 29.18
CA LYS A 258 9.66 -15.40 29.36
C LYS A 258 8.45 -15.81 30.19
N ASP A 259 7.72 -16.83 29.74
CA ASP A 259 6.77 -17.50 30.62
C ASP A 259 7.58 -18.09 31.77
N ASP A 260 7.47 -17.50 32.96
CA ASP A 260 7.95 -18.11 34.20
C ASP A 260 7.05 -19.33 34.49
N HIS A 261 7.32 -20.42 33.78
CA HIS A 261 6.94 -21.75 34.19
C HIS A 261 8.18 -22.45 34.76
N SER A 262 8.64 -21.94 35.90
CA SER A 262 9.47 -22.70 36.84
C SER A 262 8.95 -22.44 38.26
N ASP A 263 8.70 -23.55 38.97
CA ASP A 263 8.58 -23.66 40.42
C ASP A 263 7.17 -23.51 41.05
N PHE A 264 6.31 -24.50 40.75
CA PHE A 264 5.45 -25.10 41.78
C PHE A 264 5.52 -26.63 41.68
N GLN A 265 6.67 -27.18 42.07
CA GLN A 265 6.75 -28.53 42.63
C GLN A 265 7.68 -28.48 43.84
N ASN A 266 7.06 -28.30 45.01
CA ASN A 266 7.55 -28.81 46.30
C ASN A 266 6.47 -29.74 46.83
#